data_AF-A0A0G1YHS4-F1
#
_entry.id   AF-A0A0G1YHS4-F1
#
_cell.length_a   1.000
_cell.length_b   1.000
_cell.length_c   1.000
_cell.angle_alpha   90.00
_cell.angle_beta   90.00
_cell.angle_gamma   90.00
#
_symmetry.space_group_name_H-M   'P 1'
#
loop_
_entity.id
_entity.type
_entity.pdbx_description
1 polymer ?
#
loop_
_entity_poly.entity_id
_entity_poly.type
_entity_poly.pdbx_seq_one_letter_code
_entity_poly.pdbx_strand_id
1 'polypeptide(L)'
;MVSADPITPELLFLTAAKRIKIQDPVKLDLEKFEVMLLCDNGDEHRYSKQEKVSLPPKMVVINIDHHDSNVSFGDLNYVDKKAVSATQVIYEIFRLSKTPISPTVAQCLLTGLYTDSNSFTSSKTSDSSLTAGAELVKRGAQPQKVIENAFWSWSTQAPLLWQIILDNFKTRKGVAYSFISEEERKKVKATLAEVSAAKAFAAQNLMMAVHKIRASIVFVEENPQLIRVSLRSKGRFDVGWKRKLVK
;
A
#
# COMPACT_ATOMS: atom_id res chain seq x y z
N MET A 1 -9.89 -10.73 13.18
CA MET A 1 -9.23 -9.71 12.36
C MET A 1 -10.22 -8.58 12.13
N VAL A 2 -9.81 -7.35 12.40
CA VAL A 2 -10.60 -6.15 12.21
C VAL A 2 -9.81 -5.15 11.39
N SER A 3 -10.52 -4.31 10.64
CA SER A 3 -9.94 -3.17 9.91
C SER A 3 -10.80 -1.94 10.17
N ALA A 4 -10.19 -0.81 10.52
CA ALA A 4 -10.90 0.45 10.66
C ALA A 4 -11.38 0.98 9.29
N ASP A 5 -10.67 0.61 8.22
CA ASP A 5 -10.94 1.01 6.86
C ASP A 5 -11.64 -0.09 6.05
N PRO A 6 -12.45 0.29 5.06
CA PRO A 6 -13.09 -0.66 4.16
C PRO A 6 -12.04 -1.47 3.38
N ILE A 7 -12.35 -2.74 3.12
CA ILE A 7 -11.57 -3.55 2.19
C ILE A 7 -11.79 -3.01 0.79
N THR A 8 -10.71 -2.75 0.07
CA THR A 8 -10.82 -2.27 -1.31
C THR A 8 -11.32 -3.41 -2.22
N PRO A 9 -12.16 -3.13 -3.23
CA PRO A 9 -12.75 -4.17 -4.08
C PRO A 9 -11.74 -5.12 -4.71
N GLU A 10 -10.54 -4.62 -5.02
CA GLU A 10 -9.41 -5.32 -5.62
C GLU A 10 -8.87 -6.47 -4.76
N LEU A 11 -9.18 -6.49 -3.46
CA LEU A 11 -8.76 -7.53 -2.53
C LEU A 11 -9.85 -8.57 -2.25
N LEU A 12 -11.07 -8.37 -2.74
CA LEU A 12 -12.21 -9.25 -2.45
C LEU A 12 -12.11 -10.63 -3.14
N PHE A 13 -11.20 -10.80 -4.10
CA PHE A 13 -10.87 -12.11 -4.66
C PHE A 13 -10.18 -13.03 -3.64
N LEU A 14 -9.57 -12.46 -2.59
CA LEU A 14 -9.05 -13.22 -1.47
C LEU A 14 -10.23 -13.70 -0.61
N THR A 15 -10.49 -15.00 -0.61
CA THR A 15 -11.61 -15.59 0.15
C THR A 15 -11.55 -15.26 1.65
N ALA A 16 -10.35 -15.10 2.20
CA ALA A 16 -10.12 -14.69 3.58
C ALA A 16 -10.54 -13.24 3.88
N ALA A 17 -10.59 -12.35 2.88
CA ALA A 17 -10.97 -10.95 3.07
C ALA A 17 -12.39 -10.83 3.64
N LYS A 18 -13.31 -11.73 3.25
CA LYS A 18 -14.69 -11.77 3.76
C LYS A 18 -14.79 -12.03 5.27
N ARG A 19 -13.71 -12.47 5.91
CA ARG A 19 -13.66 -12.72 7.37
C ARG A 19 -13.25 -11.48 8.16
N ILE A 20 -12.81 -10.41 7.50
CA ILE A 20 -12.41 -9.16 8.13
C ILE A 20 -13.66 -8.40 8.54
N LYS A 21 -13.76 -8.02 9.82
CA LYS A 21 -14.80 -7.12 10.28
C LYS A 21 -14.37 -5.68 10.06
N ILE A 22 -15.18 -4.90 9.34
CA ILE A 22 -14.94 -3.47 9.14
C ILE A 22 -15.45 -2.73 10.37
N GLN A 23 -14.55 -2.52 11.32
CA GLN A 23 -14.84 -1.89 12.59
C GLN A 23 -13.55 -1.30 13.16
N ASP A 24 -13.62 -0.03 13.54
CA ASP A 24 -12.52 0.61 14.23
C ASP A 24 -12.26 -0.11 15.58
N PRO A 25 -11.01 -0.49 15.90
CA PRO A 25 -10.67 -1.16 17.16
C PRO A 25 -11.22 -0.47 18.42
N VAL A 26 -11.34 0.86 18.42
CA VAL A 26 -11.90 1.63 19.57
C VAL A 26 -13.37 1.31 19.85
N LYS A 27 -14.08 0.69 18.91
CA LYS A 27 -15.48 0.27 19.06
C LYS A 27 -15.61 -1.16 19.55
N LEU A 28 -14.50 -1.86 19.76
CA LEU A 28 -14.47 -3.19 20.34
C LEU A 28 -14.35 -3.11 21.85
N ASP A 29 -14.87 -4.12 22.52
CA ASP A 29 -14.55 -4.39 23.92
C ASP A 29 -13.16 -5.04 23.98
N LEU A 30 -12.11 -4.23 24.07
CA LEU A 30 -10.72 -4.67 24.01
C LEU A 30 -10.31 -5.51 25.24
N GLU A 31 -11.01 -5.38 26.37
CA GLU A 31 -10.76 -6.18 27.59
C GLU A 31 -10.95 -7.69 27.36
N LYS A 32 -11.63 -8.08 26.27
CA LYS A 32 -11.81 -9.49 25.88
C LYS A 32 -10.60 -10.11 25.18
N PHE A 33 -9.55 -9.33 24.90
CA PHE A 33 -8.40 -9.77 24.13
C PHE A 33 -7.12 -9.61 24.95
N GLU A 34 -6.29 -10.65 24.96
CA GLU A 34 -4.98 -10.64 25.63
C GLU A 34 -3.86 -10.16 24.71
N VAL A 35 -4.04 -10.29 23.40
CA VAL A 35 -3.02 -9.96 22.39
C VAL A 35 -3.62 -9.16 21.25
N MET A 36 -2.94 -8.08 20.89
CA MET A 36 -3.15 -7.34 19.64
C MET A 36 -1.99 -7.62 18.69
N LEU A 37 -2.26 -8.33 17.60
CA LEU A 37 -1.30 -8.54 16.52
C LEU A 37 -1.51 -7.52 15.41
N LEU A 38 -0.53 -6.65 15.23
CA LEU A 38 -0.46 -5.66 14.16
C LEU A 38 0.48 -6.16 13.07
N CYS A 39 0.04 -6.00 11.82
CA CYS A 39 0.80 -6.39 10.65
C CYS A 39 0.84 -5.21 9.69
N ASP A 40 2.03 -4.86 9.19
CA ASP A 40 2.21 -3.75 8.24
C ASP A 40 1.91 -2.35 8.81
N ASN A 41 2.03 -2.20 10.14
CA ASN A 41 1.85 -0.93 10.84
C ASN A 41 3.20 -0.27 11.12
N GLY A 42 3.60 0.65 10.23
CA GLY A 42 4.83 1.45 10.37
C GLY A 42 4.83 2.50 11.48
N ASP A 43 3.67 2.80 12.09
CA ASP A 43 3.51 3.66 13.26
C ASP A 43 2.23 3.30 14.04
N GLU A 44 2.16 3.72 15.29
CA GLU A 44 1.10 3.39 16.25
C GLU A 44 -0.26 4.04 15.93
N HIS A 45 -0.32 4.99 14.99
CA HIS A 45 -1.55 5.70 14.65
C HIS A 45 -2.27 5.10 13.44
N ARG A 46 -1.75 4.03 12.83
CA ARG A 46 -2.28 3.48 11.56
C ARG A 46 -3.40 2.46 11.70
N TYR A 47 -3.66 1.92 12.89
CA TYR A 47 -4.66 0.86 13.07
C TYR A 47 -6.06 1.36 13.49
N SER A 48 -6.22 2.65 13.76
CA SER A 48 -7.48 3.28 14.14
C SER A 48 -7.65 4.63 13.47
N LYS A 49 -8.90 5.11 13.37
CA LYS A 49 -9.20 6.49 12.92
C LYS A 49 -8.97 7.51 14.05
N GLN A 50 -8.77 7.06 15.28
CA GLN A 50 -8.40 7.92 16.40
C GLN A 50 -6.90 8.04 16.52
N GLU A 51 -6.43 9.24 16.85
CA GLU A 51 -4.99 9.49 17.08
C GLU A 51 -4.45 8.70 18.28
N LYS A 52 -5.28 8.50 19.31
CA LYS A 52 -4.92 7.71 20.50
C LYS A 52 -5.97 6.66 20.77
N VAL A 53 -5.52 5.43 20.98
CA VAL A 53 -6.35 4.31 21.40
C VAL A 53 -5.90 3.87 22.78
N SER A 54 -6.81 3.90 23.75
CA SER A 54 -6.53 3.34 25.08
C SER A 54 -6.57 1.82 24.99
N LEU A 55 -5.44 1.18 25.30
CA LEU A 55 -5.30 -0.27 25.32
C LEU A 55 -5.44 -0.77 26.76
N PRO A 56 -6.11 -1.92 27.00
CA PRO A 56 -6.15 -2.54 28.32
C PRO A 56 -4.74 -2.79 28.88
N PRO A 57 -4.48 -2.56 30.19
CA PRO A 57 -3.14 -2.72 30.76
C PRO A 57 -2.51 -4.12 30.63
N LYS A 58 -3.35 -5.16 30.46
CA LYS A 58 -2.90 -6.56 30.32
C LYS A 58 -2.67 -6.99 28.87
N MET A 59 -3.07 -6.18 27.90
CA MET A 59 -3.01 -6.57 26.50
C MET A 59 -1.59 -6.40 25.96
N VAL A 60 -1.05 -7.44 25.33
CA VAL A 60 0.28 -7.42 24.70
C VAL A 60 0.14 -7.04 23.23
N VAL A 61 0.89 -6.03 22.80
CA VAL A 61 0.95 -5.59 21.40
C VAL A 61 2.14 -6.23 20.71
N ILE A 62 1.87 -7.01 19.67
CA ILE A 62 2.88 -7.61 18.79
C ILE A 62 2.82 -6.91 17.44
N ASN A 63 3.95 -6.38 16.94
CA ASN A 63 4.03 -5.76 15.62
C ASN A 63 4.96 -6.55 14.69
N ILE A 64 4.42 -6.98 13.54
CA ILE A 64 5.18 -7.59 12.44
C ILE A 64 5.18 -6.61 11.27
N ASP A 65 6.34 -6.10 10.90
CA ASP A 65 6.42 -5.01 9.93
C ASP A 65 7.73 -5.01 9.11
N HIS A 66 7.78 -4.16 8.09
CA HIS A 66 8.94 -3.98 7.23
C HIS A 66 9.28 -2.50 6.94
N HIS A 67 8.50 -1.55 7.46
CA HIS A 67 8.71 -0.13 7.19
C HIS A 67 9.98 0.41 7.86
N ASP A 68 10.75 1.20 7.12
CA ASP A 68 11.95 1.86 7.66
C ASP A 68 11.61 2.84 8.80
N SER A 69 10.42 3.43 8.74
CA SER A 69 9.87 4.39 9.71
C SER A 69 9.47 3.76 11.03
N ASN A 70 9.33 2.44 11.10
CA ASN A 70 8.86 1.78 12.30
C ASN A 70 9.87 1.95 13.45
N VAL A 71 9.36 2.47 14.56
CA VAL A 71 10.09 2.79 15.79
C VAL A 71 10.00 1.69 16.85
N SER A 72 9.45 0.52 16.51
CA SER A 72 9.24 -0.62 17.42
C SER A 72 8.33 -0.27 18.60
N PHE A 73 7.12 0.23 18.30
CA PHE A 73 6.19 0.75 19.31
C PHE A 73 5.39 -0.33 20.06
N GLY A 74 5.37 -1.58 19.59
CA GLY A 74 4.70 -2.67 20.31
C GLY A 74 5.51 -3.15 21.51
N ASP A 75 4.92 -4.01 22.35
CA ASP A 75 5.65 -4.72 23.41
C ASP A 75 6.64 -5.74 22.81
N LEU A 76 6.23 -6.40 21.72
CA LEU A 76 7.06 -7.30 20.93
C LEU A 76 7.08 -6.83 19.47
N ASN A 77 8.26 -6.71 18.88
CA ASN A 77 8.41 -6.20 17.53
C ASN A 77 9.29 -7.14 16.71
N TYR A 78 8.78 -7.61 15.58
CA TYR A 78 9.54 -8.34 14.58
C TYR A 78 9.53 -7.55 13.27
N VAL A 79 10.53 -6.69 13.11
CA VAL A 79 10.61 -5.74 12.00
C VAL A 79 11.82 -6.04 11.14
N ASP A 80 11.59 -6.50 9.90
CA ASP A 80 12.66 -6.67 8.92
C ASP A 80 12.58 -5.59 7.84
N LYS A 81 13.40 -4.54 8.02
CA LYS A 81 13.47 -3.38 7.12
C LYS A 81 14.00 -3.72 5.73
N LYS A 82 14.67 -4.87 5.57
CA LYS A 82 15.18 -5.37 4.28
C LYS A 82 14.11 -6.11 3.49
N ALA A 83 13.05 -6.60 4.15
CA ALA A 83 11.95 -7.26 3.46
C ALA A 83 11.17 -6.28 2.58
N VAL A 84 10.73 -6.74 1.41
CA VAL A 84 9.97 -5.90 0.47
C VAL A 84 8.53 -5.70 0.94
N SER A 85 8.02 -6.57 1.81
CA SER A 85 6.65 -6.54 2.32
C SER A 85 6.55 -7.17 3.71
N ALA A 86 5.54 -6.79 4.50
CA ALA A 86 5.21 -7.49 5.75
C ALA A 86 4.83 -8.97 5.51
N THR A 87 4.23 -9.29 4.35
CA THR A 87 3.92 -10.68 3.96
C THR A 87 5.16 -11.53 3.71
N GLN A 88 6.28 -10.94 3.26
CA GLN A 88 7.56 -11.63 3.19
C GLN A 88 8.06 -11.99 4.59
N VAL A 89 7.96 -11.06 5.54
CA VAL A 89 8.33 -11.29 6.94
C VAL A 89 7.50 -12.43 7.54
N ILE A 90 6.19 -12.41 7.32
CA ILE A 90 5.28 -13.47 7.77
C ILE A 90 5.63 -14.80 7.09
N TYR A 91 5.93 -14.83 5.79
CA TYR A 91 6.37 -16.04 5.11
C TYR A 91 7.63 -16.65 5.76
N GLU A 92 8.62 -15.82 6.11
CA GLU A 92 9.84 -16.28 6.78
C GLU A 92 9.54 -16.87 8.16
N ILE A 93 8.62 -16.27 8.92
CA ILE A 93 8.16 -16.84 10.20
C ILE A 93 7.59 -18.25 9.97
N PHE A 94 6.67 -18.40 9.01
CA PHE A 94 6.06 -19.70 8.69
C PHE A 94 7.11 -20.73 8.25
N ARG A 95 8.11 -20.31 7.47
CA ARG A 95 9.21 -21.16 7.03
C ARG A 95 10.05 -21.64 8.20
N LEU A 96 10.46 -20.73 9.08
CA LEU A 96 11.32 -21.03 10.24
C LEU A 96 10.60 -21.88 11.29
N SER A 97 9.30 -21.63 11.53
CA SER A 97 8.47 -22.41 12.44
C SER A 97 8.00 -23.74 11.84
N LYS A 98 8.29 -24.00 10.56
CA LYS A 98 7.77 -25.14 9.79
C LYS A 98 6.24 -25.21 9.80
N THR A 99 5.58 -24.06 9.90
CA THR A 99 4.12 -23.98 9.85
C THR A 99 3.63 -24.27 8.43
N PRO A 100 2.68 -25.21 8.24
CA PRO A 100 2.14 -25.50 6.93
C PRO A 100 1.46 -24.27 6.30
N ILE A 101 1.86 -23.93 5.08
CA ILE A 101 1.21 -22.91 4.25
C ILE A 101 0.26 -23.61 3.30
N SER A 102 -1.05 -23.42 3.49
CA SER A 102 -2.10 -23.88 2.58
C SER A 102 -2.18 -23.00 1.32
N PRO A 103 -2.80 -23.45 0.22
CA PRO A 103 -2.96 -22.64 -1.00
C PRO A 103 -3.65 -21.29 -0.75
N THR A 104 -4.64 -21.24 0.15
CA THR A 104 -5.32 -20.00 0.52
C THR A 104 -4.37 -19.02 1.23
N VAL A 105 -3.57 -19.52 2.17
CA VAL A 105 -2.57 -18.69 2.87
C VAL A 105 -1.50 -18.25 1.87
N ALA A 106 -1.05 -19.15 0.99
CA ALA A 106 -0.07 -18.84 -0.03
C ALA A 106 -0.54 -17.70 -0.94
N GLN A 107 -1.82 -17.73 -1.35
CA GLN A 107 -2.41 -16.66 -2.15
C GLN A 107 -2.42 -15.31 -1.43
N CYS A 108 -2.78 -15.28 -0.13
CA CYS A 108 -2.74 -14.03 0.65
C CYS A 108 -1.32 -13.47 0.78
N LEU A 109 -0.34 -14.33 1.10
CA LEU A 109 1.06 -13.92 1.21
C LEU A 109 1.60 -13.44 -0.13
N LEU A 110 1.29 -14.14 -1.23
CA LEU A 110 1.72 -13.75 -2.57
C LEU A 110 1.11 -12.41 -2.97
N THR A 111 -0.17 -12.16 -2.67
CA THR A 111 -0.83 -10.89 -2.99
C THR A 111 -0.10 -9.71 -2.35
N GLY A 112 0.16 -9.74 -1.03
CA GLY A 112 0.89 -8.66 -0.38
C GLY A 112 2.33 -8.51 -0.87
N LEU A 113 2.99 -9.63 -1.15
CA LEU A 113 4.36 -9.63 -1.70
C LEU A 113 4.39 -8.95 -3.07
N TYR A 114 3.44 -9.27 -3.95
CA TYR A 114 3.33 -8.67 -5.28
C TYR A 114 2.97 -7.19 -5.23
N THR A 115 2.04 -6.79 -4.37
CA THR A 115 1.61 -5.38 -4.31
C THR A 115 2.72 -4.47 -3.80
N ASP A 116 3.39 -4.83 -2.70
CA ASP A 116 4.42 -3.96 -2.09
C ASP A 116 5.72 -3.96 -2.90
N SER A 117 6.01 -5.06 -3.60
CA SER A 117 7.15 -5.13 -4.52
C SER A 117 6.87 -4.50 -5.89
N ASN A 118 5.66 -3.99 -6.12
CA ASN A 118 5.21 -3.54 -7.44
C ASN A 118 5.48 -4.59 -8.52
N SER A 119 5.02 -5.82 -8.30
CA SER A 119 5.31 -6.98 -9.15
C SER A 119 6.81 -7.24 -9.32
N PHE A 120 7.56 -7.24 -8.21
CA PHE A 120 9.00 -7.43 -8.16
C PHE A 120 9.86 -6.40 -8.94
N THR A 121 9.32 -5.20 -9.17
CA THR A 121 10.05 -4.10 -9.83
C THR A 121 10.54 -3.02 -8.86
N SER A 122 10.17 -3.13 -7.58
CA SER A 122 10.63 -2.25 -6.50
C SER A 122 12.13 -2.38 -6.27
N SER A 123 12.77 -1.29 -5.81
CA SER A 123 14.19 -1.31 -5.45
C SER A 123 14.51 -2.16 -4.22
N LYS A 124 13.49 -2.55 -3.43
CA LYS A 124 13.64 -3.47 -2.29
C LYS A 124 13.49 -4.94 -2.69
N THR A 125 13.14 -5.24 -3.93
CA THR A 125 13.09 -6.63 -4.42
C THR A 125 14.47 -7.27 -4.34
N SER A 126 14.52 -8.44 -3.72
CA SER A 126 15.72 -9.25 -3.44
C SER A 126 15.58 -10.68 -3.93
N ASP A 127 16.69 -11.43 -3.93
CA ASP A 127 16.70 -12.88 -4.14
C ASP A 127 15.75 -13.61 -3.17
N SER A 128 15.70 -13.18 -1.91
CA SER A 128 14.80 -13.75 -0.90
C SER A 128 13.33 -13.50 -1.23
N SER A 129 12.98 -12.31 -1.72
CA SER A 129 11.60 -12.00 -2.12
C SER A 129 11.15 -12.81 -3.34
N LEU A 130 12.05 -13.01 -4.32
CA LEU A 130 11.77 -13.84 -5.50
C LEU A 130 11.63 -15.31 -5.12
N THR A 131 12.48 -15.80 -4.22
CA THR A 131 12.43 -17.17 -3.69
C THR A 131 11.12 -17.42 -2.94
N ALA A 132 10.72 -16.47 -2.07
CA ALA A 132 9.43 -16.54 -1.38
C ALA A 132 8.27 -16.59 -2.39
N GLY A 133 8.29 -15.73 -3.41
CA GLY A 133 7.30 -15.75 -4.49
C GLY A 133 7.22 -17.12 -5.19
N ALA A 134 8.35 -17.69 -5.58
CA ALA A 134 8.40 -19.00 -6.24
C ALA A 134 7.83 -20.13 -5.36
N GLU A 135 8.18 -20.14 -4.06
CA GLU A 135 7.67 -21.15 -3.13
C GLU A 135 6.17 -20.99 -2.86
N LEU A 136 5.66 -19.76 -2.80
CA LEU A 136 4.23 -19.49 -2.66
C LEU A 136 3.45 -19.98 -3.89
N VAL A 137 4.00 -19.78 -5.09
CA VAL A 137 3.43 -20.31 -6.34
C VAL A 137 3.42 -21.84 -6.33
N LYS A 138 4.52 -22.48 -5.91
CA LYS A 138 4.60 -23.93 -5.74
C LYS A 138 3.52 -24.46 -4.80
N ARG A 139 3.08 -23.66 -3.83
CA ARG A 139 2.01 -23.98 -2.86
C ARG A 139 0.60 -23.66 -3.37
N GLY A 140 0.45 -23.27 -4.64
CA GLY A 140 -0.84 -23.07 -5.29
C GLY A 140 -1.31 -21.61 -5.35
N ALA A 141 -0.48 -20.65 -4.95
CA ALA A 141 -0.75 -19.24 -5.21
C ALA A 141 -0.66 -18.94 -6.72
N GLN A 142 -1.55 -18.09 -7.22
CA GLN A 142 -1.65 -17.77 -8.63
C GLN A 142 -1.31 -16.28 -8.84
N PRO A 143 -0.12 -15.97 -9.42
CA PRO A 143 0.27 -14.58 -9.71
C PRO A 143 -0.73 -13.85 -10.60
N GLN A 144 -1.27 -14.54 -11.59
CA GLN A 144 -2.25 -13.98 -12.52
C GLN A 144 -3.47 -13.40 -11.78
N LYS A 145 -4.00 -14.09 -10.76
CA LYS A 145 -5.11 -13.57 -9.96
C LYS A 145 -4.75 -12.28 -9.24
N VAL A 146 -3.51 -12.16 -8.75
CA VAL A 146 -3.05 -10.91 -8.12
C VAL A 146 -3.02 -9.79 -9.14
N ILE A 147 -2.44 -10.04 -10.31
CA ILE A 147 -2.32 -9.04 -11.37
C ILE A 147 -3.69 -8.59 -11.88
N GLU A 148 -4.58 -9.51 -12.20
CA GLU A 148 -5.94 -9.21 -12.70
C GLU A 148 -6.73 -8.36 -11.71
N ASN A 149 -6.61 -8.63 -10.42
CA ASN A 149 -7.44 -7.96 -9.40
C ASN A 149 -6.78 -6.70 -8.83
N ALA A 150 -5.46 -6.66 -8.64
CA ALA A 150 -4.77 -5.54 -7.99
C ALA A 150 -4.11 -4.56 -8.97
N PHE A 151 -3.82 -4.97 -10.20
CA PHE A 151 -3.11 -4.13 -11.18
C PHE A 151 -3.93 -3.84 -12.45
N TRP A 152 -4.84 -4.73 -12.84
CA TRP A 152 -5.62 -4.64 -14.09
C TRP A 152 -7.13 -4.42 -13.88
N SER A 153 -7.53 -3.89 -12.72
CA SER A 153 -8.92 -3.68 -12.31
C SER A 153 -9.38 -2.22 -12.40
N TRP A 154 -8.84 -1.47 -13.36
CA TRP A 154 -9.14 -0.04 -13.52
C TRP A 154 -10.55 0.22 -14.05
N SER A 155 -11.18 1.29 -13.56
CA SER A 155 -12.45 1.76 -14.12
C SER A 155 -12.27 2.38 -15.50
N THR A 156 -13.36 2.50 -16.25
CA THR A 156 -13.36 3.10 -17.59
C THR A 156 -12.99 4.59 -17.57
N GLN A 157 -13.07 5.24 -16.41
CA GLN A 157 -12.67 6.63 -16.19
C GLN A 157 -11.15 6.79 -16.07
N ALA A 158 -10.43 5.77 -15.60
CA ALA A 158 -9.00 5.88 -15.35
C ALA A 158 -8.18 6.25 -16.60
N PRO A 159 -8.41 5.64 -17.80
CA PRO A 159 -7.74 6.06 -19.03
C PRO A 159 -7.99 7.52 -19.42
N LEU A 160 -9.19 8.05 -19.17
CA LEU A 160 -9.53 9.45 -19.46
C LEU A 160 -8.76 10.40 -18.54
N LEU A 161 -8.59 10.03 -17.27
CA LEU A 161 -7.74 10.78 -16.34
C LEU A 161 -6.27 10.72 -16.75
N TRP A 162 -5.78 9.54 -17.17
CA TRP A 162 -4.41 9.40 -17.66
C TRP A 162 -4.17 10.22 -18.92
N GLN A 163 -5.15 10.30 -19.82
CA GLN A 163 -5.08 11.18 -20.98
C GLN A 163 -4.81 12.63 -20.56
N ILE A 164 -5.62 13.19 -19.65
CA ILE A 164 -5.41 14.56 -19.15
C ILE A 164 -4.01 14.72 -18.53
N ILE A 165 -3.59 13.74 -17.71
CA ILE A 165 -2.25 13.77 -17.09
C ILE A 165 -1.15 13.79 -18.15
N LEU A 166 -1.28 13.01 -19.21
CA LEU A 166 -0.29 12.91 -20.28
C LEU A 166 -0.32 14.14 -21.20
N ASP A 167 -1.49 14.71 -21.48
CA ASP A 167 -1.63 15.95 -22.25
C ASP A 167 -0.96 17.13 -21.52
N ASN A 168 -1.08 17.16 -20.19
CA ASN A 168 -0.46 18.17 -19.32
C ASN A 168 0.97 17.82 -18.88
N PHE A 169 1.57 16.76 -19.42
CA PHE A 169 2.91 16.29 -19.05
C PHE A 169 3.99 17.32 -19.34
N LYS A 170 4.78 17.64 -18.32
CA LYS A 170 5.94 18.53 -18.43
C LYS A 170 7.14 17.92 -17.74
N THR A 171 8.34 18.32 -18.15
CA THR A 171 9.59 17.91 -17.49
C THR A 171 10.48 19.10 -17.19
N ARG A 172 11.22 19.00 -16.09
CA ARG A 172 12.26 19.96 -15.75
C ARG A 172 13.34 19.28 -14.92
N LYS A 173 14.60 19.31 -15.38
CA LYS A 173 15.78 18.82 -14.64
C LYS A 173 15.64 17.38 -14.09
N GLY A 174 15.01 16.49 -14.85
CA GLY A 174 14.78 15.09 -14.45
C GLY A 174 13.60 14.88 -13.50
N VAL A 175 12.73 15.89 -13.35
CA VAL A 175 11.43 15.77 -12.68
C VAL A 175 10.32 15.85 -13.73
N ALA A 176 9.43 14.86 -13.74
CA ALA A 176 8.21 14.91 -14.52
C ALA A 176 7.08 15.47 -13.65
N TYR A 177 6.21 16.30 -14.22
CA TYR A 177 5.05 16.78 -13.50
C TYR A 177 3.86 17.01 -14.40
N SER A 178 2.67 16.93 -13.82
CA SER A 178 1.40 17.15 -14.51
C SER A 178 0.32 17.61 -13.53
N PHE A 179 -0.76 18.17 -14.05
CA PHE A 179 -1.86 18.76 -13.28
C PHE A 179 -3.21 18.36 -13.90
N ILE A 180 -4.20 18.10 -13.05
CA ILE A 180 -5.62 18.00 -13.43
C ILE A 180 -6.35 19.12 -12.68
N SER A 181 -6.92 20.06 -13.44
CA SER A 181 -7.80 21.12 -12.92
C SER A 181 -9.13 20.56 -12.42
N GLU A 182 -9.83 21.34 -11.61
CA GLU A 182 -11.17 20.96 -11.17
C GLU A 182 -12.13 20.79 -12.38
N GLU A 183 -12.01 21.66 -13.38
CA GLU A 183 -12.82 21.63 -14.59
C GLU A 183 -12.59 20.34 -15.39
N GLU A 184 -11.33 19.98 -15.65
CA GLU A 184 -10.97 18.73 -16.35
C GLU A 184 -11.44 17.50 -15.57
N ARG A 185 -11.23 17.48 -14.24
CA ARG A 185 -11.68 16.38 -13.38
C ARG A 185 -13.20 16.19 -13.45
N LYS A 186 -13.97 17.27 -13.38
CA LYS A 186 -15.45 17.24 -13.43
C LYS A 186 -15.96 16.69 -14.77
N LYS A 187 -15.26 16.92 -15.88
CA LYS A 187 -15.63 16.38 -17.21
C LYS A 187 -15.58 14.85 -17.26
N VAL A 188 -14.66 14.21 -16.54
CA VAL A 188 -14.50 12.75 -16.53
C VAL A 188 -15.59 12.03 -15.73
N LYS A 189 -16.29 12.74 -14.84
CA LYS A 189 -17.33 12.18 -13.95
C LYS A 189 -16.84 10.99 -13.11
N ALA A 190 -15.56 10.98 -12.75
CA ALA A 190 -14.96 10.00 -11.86
C ALA A 190 -15.24 10.33 -10.39
N THR A 191 -15.36 9.31 -9.56
CA THR A 191 -15.36 9.44 -8.10
C THR A 191 -13.98 9.92 -7.61
N LEU A 192 -13.94 10.50 -6.41
CA LEU A 192 -12.66 10.92 -5.81
C LEU A 192 -11.70 9.75 -5.57
N ALA A 193 -12.22 8.55 -5.29
CA ALA A 193 -11.43 7.34 -5.13
C ALA A 193 -10.72 6.96 -6.45
N GLU A 194 -11.45 6.95 -7.56
CA GLU A 194 -10.89 6.67 -8.89
C GLU A 194 -9.84 7.71 -9.28
N VAL A 195 -10.11 8.99 -9.02
CA VAL A 195 -9.15 10.08 -9.28
C VAL A 195 -7.88 9.88 -8.46
N SER A 196 -8.01 9.53 -7.17
CA SER A 196 -6.87 9.28 -6.29
C SER A 196 -6.02 8.10 -6.79
N ALA A 197 -6.67 6.99 -7.17
CA ALA A 197 -6.01 5.79 -7.67
C ALA A 197 -5.30 6.06 -9.01
N ALA A 198 -6.00 6.67 -9.98
CA ALA A 198 -5.44 6.98 -11.29
C ALA A 198 -4.24 7.95 -11.20
N LYS A 199 -4.33 8.97 -10.34
CA LYS A 199 -3.23 9.91 -10.04
C LYS A 199 -2.01 9.18 -9.45
N ALA A 200 -2.23 8.32 -8.45
CA ALA A 200 -1.14 7.56 -7.82
C ALA A 200 -0.45 6.62 -8.80
N PHE A 201 -1.22 5.91 -9.63
CA PHE A 201 -0.70 5.04 -10.67
C PHE A 201 0.08 5.81 -11.73
N ALA A 202 -0.45 6.92 -12.24
CA ALA A 202 0.22 7.72 -13.24
C ALA A 202 1.57 8.23 -12.73
N ALA A 203 1.60 8.79 -11.50
CA ALA A 203 2.85 9.20 -10.87
C ALA A 203 3.85 8.02 -10.78
N GLN A 204 3.43 6.88 -10.24
CA GLN A 204 4.33 5.73 -10.02
C GLN A 204 4.83 5.07 -11.31
N ASN A 205 3.97 4.94 -12.33
CA ASN A 205 4.23 4.08 -13.48
C ASN A 205 4.39 4.89 -14.77
N LEU A 206 3.40 5.70 -15.15
CA LEU A 206 3.42 6.41 -16.44
C LEU A 206 4.50 7.49 -16.48
N MET A 207 4.52 8.36 -15.48
CA MET A 207 5.45 9.49 -15.40
C MET A 207 6.89 9.02 -15.19
N MET A 208 7.06 7.99 -14.36
CA MET A 208 8.38 7.44 -14.02
C MET A 208 8.94 6.50 -15.09
N ALA A 209 8.13 6.01 -16.03
CA ALA A 209 8.62 5.21 -17.17
C ALA A 209 9.50 6.02 -18.13
N VAL A 210 9.37 7.35 -18.15
CA VAL A 210 10.12 8.22 -19.06
C VAL A 210 11.62 8.21 -18.71
N HIS A 211 12.47 8.04 -19.72
CA HIS A 211 13.92 8.00 -19.56
C HIS A 211 14.46 9.28 -18.90
N LYS A 212 15.47 9.14 -18.05
CA LYS A 212 16.10 10.21 -17.23
C LYS A 212 15.20 10.89 -16.18
N ILE A 213 13.94 10.47 -16.02
CA ILE A 213 13.10 10.92 -14.91
C ILE A 213 13.50 10.20 -13.62
N ARG A 214 13.78 11.02 -12.58
CA ARG A 214 14.17 10.60 -11.24
C ARG A 214 13.08 10.86 -10.20
N ALA A 215 12.13 11.75 -10.50
CA ALA A 215 10.97 12.02 -9.68
C ALA A 215 9.76 12.43 -10.52
N SER A 216 8.56 12.16 -10.03
CA SER A 216 7.31 12.52 -10.68
C SER A 216 6.34 13.18 -9.69
N ILE A 217 5.62 14.20 -10.15
CA ILE A 217 4.60 14.90 -9.37
C ILE A 217 3.30 14.99 -10.17
N VAL A 218 2.20 14.48 -9.63
CA VAL A 218 0.88 14.70 -10.22
C VAL A 218 0.01 15.46 -9.23
N PHE A 219 -0.44 16.62 -9.66
CA PHE A 219 -1.31 17.51 -8.91
C PHE A 219 -2.76 17.32 -9.38
N VAL A 220 -3.70 17.30 -8.45
CA VAL A 220 -5.13 17.26 -8.76
C VAL A 220 -5.85 18.26 -7.88
N GLU A 221 -6.58 19.17 -8.52
CA GLU A 221 -7.49 20.08 -7.82
C GLU A 221 -8.79 19.35 -7.49
N GLU A 222 -8.95 19.03 -6.20
CA GLU A 222 -10.15 18.35 -5.69
C GLU A 222 -11.32 19.35 -5.62
N ASN A 223 -11.02 20.56 -5.14
CA ASN A 223 -11.87 21.75 -5.09
C ASN A 223 -10.98 23.01 -5.02
N PRO A 224 -11.53 24.24 -5.11
CA PRO A 224 -10.74 25.48 -5.19
C PRO A 224 -9.78 25.74 -4.01
N GLN A 225 -9.93 25.03 -2.88
CA GLN A 225 -9.08 25.17 -1.68
C GLN A 225 -8.18 23.95 -1.43
N LEU A 226 -8.28 22.89 -2.24
CA LEU A 226 -7.61 21.63 -1.97
C LEU A 226 -6.97 21.04 -3.23
N ILE A 227 -5.63 21.05 -3.24
CA ILE A 227 -4.83 20.31 -4.22
C ILE A 227 -4.25 19.06 -3.56
N ARG A 228 -4.57 17.90 -4.13
CA ARG A 228 -3.97 16.62 -3.76
C ARG A 228 -2.75 16.37 -4.63
N VAL A 229 -1.66 15.95 -4.01
CA VAL A 229 -0.39 15.67 -4.69
C VAL A 229 -0.06 14.18 -4.56
N SER A 230 0.37 13.56 -5.66
CA SER A 230 1.08 12.29 -5.64
C SER A 230 2.52 12.53 -6.07
N LEU A 231 3.45 12.16 -5.21
CA LEU A 231 4.88 12.37 -5.40
C LEU A 231 5.58 11.01 -5.35
N ARG A 232 6.48 10.75 -6.30
CA ARG A 232 7.26 9.51 -6.40
C ARG A 232 8.68 9.80 -6.88
N SER A 233 9.61 8.91 -6.57
CA SER A 233 11.01 9.03 -6.97
C SER A 233 11.70 7.68 -7.16
N LYS A 234 12.86 7.72 -7.81
CA LYS A 234 13.76 6.57 -8.00
C LYS A 234 15.01 6.75 -7.15
N GLY A 235 15.49 5.64 -6.60
CA GLY A 235 16.76 5.57 -5.88
C GLY A 235 16.78 6.48 -4.65
N ARG A 236 17.85 7.26 -4.49
CA ARG A 236 18.10 8.07 -3.28
C ARG A 236 17.45 9.45 -3.28
N PHE A 237 16.62 9.76 -4.27
CA PHE A 237 15.97 11.07 -4.32
C PHE A 237 14.80 11.07 -3.35
N ASP A 238 15.06 11.48 -2.10
CA ASP A 238 14.02 11.52 -1.07
C ASP A 238 12.97 12.58 -1.40
N VAL A 239 11.73 12.12 -1.51
CA VAL A 239 10.55 12.95 -1.73
C VAL A 239 9.58 12.87 -0.55
N GLY A 240 9.97 12.20 0.53
CA GLY A 240 9.24 12.12 1.78
C GLY A 240 9.04 13.51 2.37
N TRP A 241 7.82 14.04 2.25
CA TRP A 241 7.48 15.33 2.80
C TRP A 241 7.31 15.21 4.31
N LYS A 242 8.35 15.56 5.09
CA LYS A 242 8.16 15.86 6.52
C LYS A 242 7.46 17.22 6.60
N ARG A 243 6.24 17.28 7.15
CA ARG A 243 5.48 18.52 7.40
C ARG A 243 6.37 19.55 8.11
N LYS A 244 6.98 20.45 7.34
CA LYS A 244 7.28 21.81 7.77
C LYS A 244 6.43 22.69 6.87
N LEU A 245 5.26 23.06 7.37
CA LEU A 245 4.44 24.11 6.78
C LEU A 245 5.34 25.34 6.64
N VAL A 246 5.61 25.73 5.40
CA VAL A 246 6.06 27.10 5.12
C VAL A 246 4.86 27.96 5.48
N LYS A 247 5.02 28.77 6.54
CA LYS A 247 4.10 29.84 6.89
C LYS A 247 4.09 30.89 5.79
#